data_AF-A0A8H7LQ03-F1
#
_entry.id   AF-A0A8H7LQ03-F1
#
_cell.length_a   1.000
_cell.length_b   1.000
_cell.length_c   1.000
_cell.angle_alpha   90.00
_cell.angle_beta   90.00
_cell.angle_gamma   90.00
#
_symmetry.space_group_name_H-M   'P 1'
#
loop_
_entity.id
_entity.type
_entity.pdbx_description
1 polymer ?
#
loop_
_entity_poly.entity_id
_entity_poly.type
_entity_poly.pdbx_seq_one_letter_code
_entity_poly.pdbx_strand_id
1 'polypeptide(L)'
;MRAFLPQPRLFGLLHSRKFATAVNTAPKLRSLTPSASERAAGRFGPANLLLALEALHQDGIVEITDVVNENHLDALNERMIPDAYTLRDMRESPYNYNRGNIQQDPPPESSLFFRDIFLNPFALQVSNAVLGNRPKMTFCSGNTALKSTDRQPVHTDADFAQPSVAFALVINCGLVEMTPENGSTELWLGTHAMANLDAQDGLHGERASGRIKPELIETRRNISPPFQPCVPKGSLLIRDLRLWHAGMPNKTDHPRVMLAQIHFAPWYMNQMRLEFPKGMEGIIHHPDLELPADFVEGPINYLGRAFGNAYDFRQIQTDQWGH
;
A
#
# COMPACT_ATOMS: atom_id res chain seq x y z
N MET A 1 27.73 -54.85 26.85
CA MET A 1 28.36 -54.39 25.59
C MET A 1 27.27 -54.27 24.54
N ARG A 2 27.23 -53.14 23.83
CA ARG A 2 26.11 -52.70 22.98
C ARG A 2 25.89 -53.61 21.77
N ALA A 3 24.63 -53.94 21.49
CA ALA A 3 24.19 -54.59 20.26
C ALA A 3 24.13 -53.56 19.11
N PHE A 4 24.75 -53.89 17.98
CA PHE A 4 24.68 -53.14 16.73
C PHE A 4 23.34 -53.41 16.03
N LEU A 5 22.60 -52.35 15.70
CA LEU A 5 21.50 -52.38 14.74
C LEU A 5 21.97 -51.76 13.41
N PRO A 6 21.62 -52.33 12.24
CA PRO A 6 22.00 -51.77 10.95
C PRO A 6 21.10 -50.58 10.57
N GLN A 7 21.70 -49.50 10.07
CA GLN A 7 20.98 -48.36 9.50
C GLN A 7 20.37 -48.72 8.13
N PRO A 8 19.12 -48.31 7.83
CA PRO A 8 18.59 -48.41 6.48
C PRO A 8 19.18 -47.30 5.59
N ARG A 9 19.81 -47.70 4.49
CA ARG A 9 20.24 -46.81 3.41
C ARG A 9 19.01 -46.26 2.68
N LEU A 10 18.59 -45.04 2.98
CA LEU A 10 17.72 -44.26 2.09
C LEU A 10 18.60 -43.36 1.20
N PHE A 11 19.09 -43.91 0.10
CA PHE A 11 19.48 -43.11 -1.07
C PHE A 11 18.65 -43.61 -2.25
N GLY A 12 17.40 -43.14 -2.31
CA GLY A 12 16.56 -43.24 -3.49
C GLY A 12 16.88 -42.10 -4.45
N LEU A 13 16.95 -42.43 -5.74
CA LEU A 13 17.34 -41.57 -6.85
C LEU A 13 16.76 -40.16 -6.80
N LEU A 14 17.65 -39.16 -6.90
CA LEU A 14 17.33 -37.80 -7.33
C LEU A 14 16.70 -37.85 -8.73
N HIS A 15 15.37 -37.82 -8.78
CA HIS A 15 14.67 -37.49 -10.01
C HIS A 15 14.98 -36.02 -10.31
N SER A 16 15.71 -35.77 -11.40
CA SER A 16 15.85 -34.41 -11.94
C SER A 16 14.44 -33.88 -12.19
N ARG A 17 14.01 -32.90 -11.39
CA ARG A 17 12.81 -32.13 -11.70
C ARG A 17 13.08 -31.47 -13.05
N LYS A 18 12.38 -31.94 -14.09
CA LYS A 18 12.33 -31.24 -15.37
C LYS A 18 11.88 -29.82 -15.07
N PHE A 19 12.71 -28.84 -15.41
CA PHE A 19 12.36 -27.43 -15.33
C PHE A 19 11.01 -27.27 -16.03
N ALA A 20 10.02 -26.78 -15.29
CA ALA A 20 8.77 -26.34 -15.89
C ALA A 20 9.13 -25.34 -16.99
N THR A 21 8.70 -25.60 -18.22
CA THR A 21 8.75 -24.62 -19.30
C THR A 21 8.19 -23.32 -18.77
N ALA A 22 8.96 -22.23 -18.87
CA ALA A 22 8.53 -20.91 -18.45
C ALA A 22 7.21 -20.59 -19.15
N VAL A 23 6.11 -20.70 -18.41
CA VAL A 23 4.82 -20.22 -18.86
C VAL A 23 4.97 -18.71 -18.83
N ASN A 24 5.19 -18.11 -20.00
CA ASN A 24 5.29 -16.67 -20.16
C ASN A 24 3.87 -16.06 -20.09
N THR A 25 3.21 -16.23 -18.95
CA THR A 25 1.94 -15.55 -18.65
C THR A 25 2.25 -14.12 -18.28
N ALA A 26 1.55 -13.18 -18.91
CA ALA A 26 1.57 -11.78 -18.49
C ALA A 26 1.30 -11.69 -16.97
N PRO A 27 2.02 -10.82 -16.24
CA PRO A 27 1.80 -10.65 -14.82
C PRO A 27 0.35 -10.21 -14.57
N LYS A 28 -0.24 -10.75 -13.50
CA LYS A 28 -1.62 -10.49 -13.14
C LYS A 28 -1.73 -10.30 -11.64
N LEU A 29 -2.48 -9.27 -11.25
CA LEU A 29 -2.84 -9.03 -9.86
C LEU A 29 -3.65 -10.21 -9.31
N ARG A 30 -3.14 -10.84 -8.25
CA ARG A 30 -3.91 -11.85 -7.52
C ARG A 30 -4.98 -11.17 -6.67
N SER A 31 -6.20 -11.66 -6.84
CA SER A 31 -7.41 -11.10 -6.27
C SER A 31 -8.12 -12.14 -5.44
N LEU A 32 -8.66 -11.71 -4.30
CA LEU A 32 -9.45 -12.52 -3.39
C LEU A 32 -10.79 -11.83 -3.14
N THR A 33 -11.85 -12.62 -3.15
CA THR A 33 -13.18 -12.16 -2.73
C THR A 33 -13.55 -12.99 -1.51
N PRO A 34 -13.73 -12.40 -0.31
CA PRO A 34 -14.24 -13.16 0.82
C PRO A 34 -15.60 -13.74 0.46
N SER A 35 -15.90 -14.95 0.91
CA SER A 35 -17.22 -15.55 0.77
C SER A 35 -18.28 -14.76 1.55
N ALA A 36 -19.56 -15.02 1.28
CA ALA A 36 -20.66 -14.40 2.01
C ALA A 36 -20.59 -14.63 3.54
N SER A 37 -20.14 -15.82 3.98
CA SER A 37 -19.96 -16.12 5.39
C SER A 37 -18.76 -15.39 6.00
N GLU A 38 -17.65 -15.27 5.27
CA GLU A 38 -16.49 -14.48 5.71
C GLU A 38 -16.84 -12.99 5.82
N ARG A 39 -17.58 -12.43 4.86
CA ARG A 39 -18.10 -11.05 4.93
C ARG A 39 -19.02 -10.84 6.12
N ALA A 40 -19.98 -11.75 6.34
CA ALA A 40 -20.87 -11.67 7.50
C ALA A 40 -20.12 -11.77 8.84
N ALA A 41 -19.05 -12.57 8.89
CA ALA A 41 -18.19 -12.69 10.07
C ALA A 41 -17.15 -11.56 10.20
N GLY A 42 -16.94 -10.76 9.16
CA GLY A 42 -15.82 -9.82 9.07
C GLY A 42 -14.45 -10.50 9.18
N ARG A 43 -14.31 -11.76 8.77
CA ARG A 43 -13.09 -12.54 8.97
C ARG A 43 -12.80 -13.52 7.84
N PHE A 44 -11.55 -13.60 7.40
CA PHE A 44 -11.12 -14.65 6.47
C PHE A 44 -11.10 -16.02 7.16
N GLY A 45 -11.42 -17.05 6.38
CA GLY A 45 -11.05 -18.42 6.68
C GLY A 45 -9.55 -18.66 6.41
N PRO A 46 -8.98 -19.75 6.93
CA PRO A 46 -7.55 -20.03 6.81
C PRO A 46 -7.03 -20.07 5.36
N ALA A 47 -7.83 -20.57 4.42
CA ALA A 47 -7.44 -20.69 3.01
C ALA A 47 -7.26 -19.32 2.34
N ASN A 48 -8.23 -18.42 2.49
CA ASN A 48 -8.14 -17.08 1.91
C ASN A 48 -7.05 -16.24 2.57
N LEU A 49 -6.86 -16.38 3.88
CA LEU A 49 -5.74 -15.73 4.56
C LEU A 49 -4.40 -16.23 4.03
N LEU A 50 -4.21 -17.54 3.85
CA LEU A 50 -3.00 -18.11 3.26
C LEU A 50 -2.76 -17.54 1.85
N LEU A 51 -3.78 -17.51 0.99
CA LEU A 51 -3.64 -16.96 -0.36
C LEU A 51 -3.26 -15.47 -0.35
N ALA A 52 -3.76 -14.69 0.59
CA ALA A 52 -3.38 -13.29 0.75
C ALA A 52 -1.91 -13.13 1.17
N LEU A 53 -1.42 -14.03 2.03
CA LEU A 53 -0.03 -14.05 2.47
C LEU A 53 0.92 -14.50 1.35
N GLU A 54 0.55 -15.52 0.57
CA GLU A 54 1.32 -15.94 -0.60
C GLU A 54 1.32 -14.84 -1.68
N ALA A 55 0.16 -14.21 -1.91
CA ALA A 55 -0.07 -12.83 -2.33
C ALA A 55 1.15 -11.91 -2.21
N LEU A 56 1.23 -11.37 -1.00
CA LEU A 56 2.22 -10.41 -0.58
C LEU A 56 3.64 -10.97 -0.60
N HIS A 57 3.84 -12.24 -0.25
CA HIS A 57 5.17 -12.83 -0.22
C HIS A 57 5.82 -12.85 -1.62
N GLN A 58 5.09 -13.32 -2.64
CA GLN A 58 5.64 -13.52 -3.98
C GLN A 58 5.53 -12.24 -4.83
N ASP A 59 4.39 -11.56 -4.78
CA ASP A 59 4.09 -10.44 -5.68
C ASP A 59 4.27 -9.07 -5.02
N GLY A 60 4.31 -9.02 -3.68
CA GLY A 60 4.38 -7.76 -2.93
C GLY A 60 3.06 -7.00 -2.90
N ILE A 61 1.98 -7.58 -3.44
CA ILE A 61 0.64 -6.97 -3.46
C ILE A 61 -0.45 -8.06 -3.53
N VAL A 62 -1.61 -7.77 -2.94
CA VAL A 62 -2.84 -8.54 -3.11
C VAL A 62 -4.03 -7.59 -3.23
N GLU A 63 -5.00 -7.92 -4.07
CA GLU A 63 -6.30 -7.27 -4.12
C GLU A 63 -7.33 -8.05 -3.30
N ILE A 64 -8.11 -7.34 -2.50
CA ILE A 64 -9.29 -7.88 -1.82
C ILE A 64 -10.51 -7.13 -2.36
N THR A 65 -11.40 -7.84 -3.03
CA THR A 65 -12.58 -7.29 -3.72
C THR A 65 -13.84 -7.41 -2.85
N ASP A 66 -14.80 -6.51 -3.07
CA ASP A 66 -16.12 -6.54 -2.42
C ASP A 66 -16.03 -6.52 -0.88
N VAL A 67 -15.21 -5.60 -0.34
CA VAL A 67 -14.98 -5.46 1.11
C VAL A 67 -15.25 -4.06 1.64
N VAL A 68 -15.63 -3.12 0.78
CA VAL A 68 -16.00 -1.75 1.15
C VAL A 68 -17.36 -1.42 0.54
N ASN A 69 -18.24 -0.81 1.34
CA ASN A 69 -19.53 -0.33 0.88
C ASN A 69 -19.36 0.83 -0.11
N GLU A 70 -19.89 0.68 -1.31
CA GLU A 70 -19.78 1.70 -2.36
C GLU A 70 -20.41 3.04 -1.98
N ASN A 71 -21.47 3.06 -1.16
CA ASN A 71 -22.08 4.31 -0.70
C ASN A 71 -21.15 5.13 0.19
N HIS A 72 -20.28 4.47 0.97
CA HIS A 72 -19.27 5.15 1.77
C HIS A 72 -18.18 5.76 0.88
N LEU A 73 -17.81 5.05 -0.18
CA LEU A 73 -16.87 5.55 -1.20
C LEU A 73 -17.46 6.77 -1.92
N ASP A 74 -18.73 6.73 -2.30
CA ASP A 74 -19.41 7.84 -2.98
C ASP A 74 -19.45 9.10 -2.11
N ALA A 75 -19.84 8.96 -0.84
CA ALA A 75 -19.88 10.08 0.10
C ALA A 75 -18.50 10.74 0.29
N LEU A 76 -17.44 9.95 0.42
CA LEU A 76 -16.07 10.47 0.49
C LEU A 76 -15.63 11.11 -0.83
N ASN A 77 -15.94 10.49 -1.97
CA ASN A 77 -15.54 10.98 -3.28
C ASN A 77 -16.18 12.33 -3.60
N GLU A 78 -17.47 12.47 -3.30
CA GLU A 78 -18.22 13.73 -3.44
C GLU A 78 -17.56 14.85 -2.63
N ARG A 79 -17.10 14.55 -1.41
CA ARG A 79 -16.39 15.53 -0.57
C ARG A 79 -14.98 15.85 -1.06
N MET A 80 -14.24 14.86 -1.54
CA MET A 80 -12.83 14.99 -1.89
C MET A 80 -12.57 15.56 -3.29
N ILE A 81 -13.49 15.43 -4.24
CA ILE A 81 -13.29 16.00 -5.59
C ILE A 81 -13.15 17.54 -5.57
N PRO A 82 -14.04 18.32 -4.91
CA PRO A 82 -13.89 19.77 -4.82
C PRO A 82 -12.60 20.19 -4.10
N ASP A 83 -12.20 19.45 -3.07
CA ASP A 83 -10.96 19.65 -2.34
C ASP A 83 -9.73 19.47 -3.25
N ALA A 84 -9.74 18.46 -4.12
CA ALA A 84 -8.65 18.22 -5.08
C ALA A 84 -8.44 19.42 -6.02
N TYR A 85 -9.52 20.04 -6.50
CA TYR A 85 -9.43 21.26 -7.31
C TYR A 85 -8.95 22.46 -6.50
N THR A 86 -9.40 22.59 -5.25
CA THR A 86 -8.90 23.62 -4.34
C THR A 86 -7.39 23.49 -4.15
N LEU A 87 -6.89 22.27 -3.88
CA LEU A 87 -5.46 21.96 -3.72
C LEU A 87 -4.65 22.20 -5.00
N ARG A 88 -5.21 21.88 -6.18
CA ARG A 88 -4.60 22.16 -7.48
C ARG A 88 -4.34 23.65 -7.67
N ASP A 89 -5.30 24.48 -7.27
CA ASP A 89 -5.29 25.93 -7.49
C ASP A 89 -4.52 26.71 -6.40
N MET A 90 -4.06 26.03 -5.34
CA MET A 90 -3.18 26.64 -4.35
C MET A 90 -1.83 27.04 -4.96
N ARG A 91 -1.27 28.15 -4.47
CA ARG A 91 0.08 28.61 -4.84
C ARG A 91 1.13 27.52 -4.61
N GLU A 92 1.10 26.93 -3.42
CA GLU A 92 1.94 25.79 -3.03
C GLU A 92 1.12 24.50 -3.12
N SER A 93 0.76 24.11 -4.34
CA SER A 93 -0.05 22.92 -4.59
C SER A 93 0.68 21.63 -4.18
N PRO A 94 0.05 20.74 -3.38
CA PRO A 94 0.65 19.48 -2.96
C PRO A 94 0.51 18.44 -4.05
N TYR A 95 1.57 18.19 -4.82
CA TYR A 95 1.55 17.17 -5.87
C TYR A 95 2.77 16.25 -5.80
N ASN A 96 2.57 15.01 -6.23
CA ASN A 96 3.60 13.97 -6.25
C ASN A 96 4.19 13.86 -7.66
N TYR A 97 5.48 14.22 -7.80
CA TYR A 97 6.27 14.27 -9.04
C TYR A 97 5.74 15.23 -10.13
N ASN A 98 4.47 15.14 -10.53
CA ASN A 98 3.83 15.98 -11.54
C ASN A 98 2.49 16.55 -11.06
N ARG A 99 2.03 17.65 -11.66
CA ARG A 99 0.81 18.37 -11.25
C ARG A 99 -0.49 17.62 -11.51
N GLY A 100 -0.45 16.53 -12.26
CA GLY A 100 -1.58 15.64 -12.49
C GLY A 100 -1.89 14.72 -11.30
N ASN A 101 -1.01 14.62 -10.30
CA ASN A 101 -1.21 13.77 -9.13
C ASN A 101 -1.17 14.60 -7.84
N ILE A 102 -2.33 15.03 -7.37
CA ILE A 102 -2.49 15.82 -6.14
C ILE A 102 -2.37 14.89 -4.92
N GLN A 103 -1.56 15.24 -3.95
CA GLN A 103 -1.61 14.63 -2.62
C GLN A 103 -2.72 15.29 -1.81
N GLN A 104 -3.58 14.48 -1.20
CA GLN A 104 -4.78 14.97 -0.55
C GLN A 104 -5.15 14.08 0.64
N ASP A 105 -5.16 14.66 1.84
CA ASP A 105 -5.69 14.00 3.03
C ASP A 105 -7.22 13.87 2.96
N PRO A 106 -7.79 12.76 3.48
CA PRO A 106 -9.23 12.65 3.64
C PRO A 106 -9.77 13.69 4.63
N PRO A 107 -11.04 14.11 4.51
CA PRO A 107 -11.66 15.04 5.44
C PRO A 107 -11.71 14.41 6.85
N PRO A 108 -11.26 15.11 7.90
CA PRO A 108 -11.24 14.60 9.27
C PRO A 108 -12.62 14.75 9.93
N GLU A 109 -13.68 14.36 9.21
CA GLU A 109 -15.07 14.49 9.63
C GLU A 109 -15.59 13.12 10.11
N SER A 110 -16.17 13.05 11.31
CA SER A 110 -16.64 11.77 11.87
C SER A 110 -17.72 11.10 11.01
N SER A 111 -18.53 11.88 10.30
CA SER A 111 -19.56 11.41 9.35
C SER A 111 -18.98 10.78 8.08
N LEU A 112 -17.70 11.03 7.78
CA LEU A 112 -16.98 10.49 6.62
C LEU A 112 -15.90 9.49 7.01
N PHE A 113 -15.71 9.22 8.30
CA PHE A 113 -14.82 8.18 8.79
C PHE A 113 -15.54 6.81 8.79
N PHE A 114 -15.52 6.15 7.65
CA PHE A 114 -16.16 4.83 7.50
C PHE A 114 -15.20 3.69 7.89
N ARG A 115 -15.65 2.83 8.80
CA ARG A 115 -14.80 1.76 9.37
C ARG A 115 -14.41 0.69 8.35
N ASP A 116 -15.25 0.40 7.37
CA ASP A 116 -14.91 -0.51 6.27
C ASP A 116 -13.88 0.08 5.29
N ILE A 117 -13.54 1.37 5.39
CA ILE A 117 -12.44 2.01 4.66
C ILE A 117 -11.20 2.10 5.55
N PHE A 118 -11.31 2.76 6.70
CA PHE A 118 -10.16 3.13 7.53
C PHE A 118 -9.75 2.06 8.55
N LEU A 119 -10.66 1.15 8.89
CA LEU A 119 -10.45 0.09 9.89
C LEU A 119 -10.94 -1.26 9.34
N ASN A 120 -10.74 -1.49 8.03
CA ASN A 120 -11.32 -2.63 7.33
C ASN A 120 -10.84 -3.95 7.95
N PRO A 121 -11.75 -4.85 8.38
CA PRO A 121 -11.35 -6.03 9.13
C PRO A 121 -10.52 -7.02 8.30
N PHE A 122 -10.71 -7.09 6.98
CA PHE A 122 -9.92 -7.95 6.10
C PHE A 122 -8.51 -7.40 5.90
N ALA A 123 -8.38 -6.08 5.69
CA ALA A 123 -7.07 -5.44 5.60
C ALA A 123 -6.28 -5.55 6.92
N LEU A 124 -6.96 -5.40 8.06
CA LEU A 124 -6.36 -5.58 9.38
C LEU A 124 -5.88 -7.00 9.61
N GLN A 125 -6.64 -8.02 9.22
CA GLN A 125 -6.18 -9.42 9.35
C GLN A 125 -4.92 -9.70 8.55
N VAL A 126 -4.88 -9.24 7.29
CA VAL A 126 -3.69 -9.41 6.44
C VAL A 126 -2.51 -8.64 7.04
N SER A 127 -2.73 -7.41 7.50
CA SER A 127 -1.68 -6.60 8.13
C SER A 127 -1.14 -7.24 9.40
N ASN A 128 -2.01 -7.74 10.28
CA ASN A 128 -1.62 -8.44 11.51
C ASN A 128 -0.82 -9.72 11.22
N ALA A 129 -1.23 -10.48 10.20
CA ALA A 129 -0.56 -11.71 9.83
C ALA A 129 0.83 -11.49 9.20
N VAL A 130 1.04 -10.36 8.50
CA VAL A 130 2.34 -10.02 7.87
C VAL A 130 3.27 -9.26 8.80
N LEU A 131 2.75 -8.25 9.49
CA LEU A 131 3.56 -7.27 10.23
C LEU A 131 3.70 -7.62 11.73
N GLY A 132 2.89 -8.55 12.22
CA GLY A 132 2.75 -8.87 13.64
C GLY A 132 1.52 -8.22 14.27
N ASN A 133 1.21 -8.65 15.50
CA ASN A 133 -0.02 -8.28 16.19
C ASN A 133 -0.09 -6.77 16.47
N ARG A 134 -1.22 -6.15 16.13
CA ARG A 134 -1.56 -4.75 16.36
C ARG A 134 -0.57 -3.76 15.70
N PRO A 135 -0.47 -3.74 14.36
CA PRO A 135 0.35 -2.77 13.64
C PRO A 135 -0.09 -1.33 13.93
N LYS A 136 0.77 -0.36 13.59
CA LYS A 136 0.53 1.07 13.78
C LYS A 136 0.14 1.73 12.47
N MET A 137 -1.00 2.41 12.40
CA MET A 137 -1.34 3.29 11.29
C MET A 137 -0.91 4.72 11.60
N THR A 138 0.22 5.14 11.06
CA THR A 138 0.79 6.48 11.30
C THR A 138 0.68 7.41 10.10
N PHE A 139 0.17 6.91 8.97
CA PHE A 139 -0.08 7.68 7.76
C PHE A 139 -1.47 7.37 7.20
N CYS A 140 -2.21 8.42 6.86
CA CYS A 140 -3.49 8.36 6.19
C CYS A 140 -3.63 9.61 5.32
N SER A 141 -3.49 9.42 4.01
CA SER A 141 -3.60 10.47 3.00
C SER A 141 -4.25 9.89 1.76
N GLY A 142 -4.02 10.48 0.61
CA GLY A 142 -4.55 10.03 -0.66
C GLY A 142 -3.86 10.69 -1.84
N ASN A 143 -4.10 10.13 -3.01
CA ASN A 143 -3.61 10.62 -4.29
C ASN A 143 -4.80 10.83 -5.21
N THR A 144 -4.99 12.05 -5.70
CA THR A 144 -6.02 12.37 -6.69
C THR A 144 -5.37 12.58 -8.05
N ALA A 145 -5.63 11.67 -8.99
CA ALA A 145 -5.19 11.80 -10.38
C ALA A 145 -6.18 12.67 -11.14
N LEU A 146 -5.73 13.86 -11.49
CA LEU A 146 -6.39 14.79 -12.39
C LEU A 146 -6.04 14.46 -13.85
N LYS A 147 -6.82 15.00 -14.79
CA LYS A 147 -6.55 14.86 -16.22
C LYS A 147 -5.12 15.29 -16.54
N SER A 148 -4.32 14.39 -17.11
CA SER A 148 -2.92 14.63 -17.40
C SER A 148 -2.41 13.69 -18.49
N THR A 149 -1.28 14.06 -19.10
CA THR A 149 -0.46 13.17 -19.95
C THR A 149 0.79 12.67 -19.23
N ASP A 150 1.07 13.19 -18.03
CA ASP A 150 2.31 12.94 -17.32
C ASP A 150 2.25 11.65 -16.51
N ARG A 151 3.21 10.77 -16.77
CA ARG A 151 3.46 9.56 -15.99
C ARG A 151 4.51 9.87 -14.91
N GLN A 152 4.31 9.38 -13.69
CA GLN A 152 5.36 9.42 -12.67
C GLN A 152 6.53 8.48 -13.06
N PRO A 153 7.76 8.74 -12.62
CA PRO A 153 8.82 7.74 -12.73
C PRO A 153 8.46 6.47 -11.93
N VAL A 154 9.06 5.33 -12.30
CA VAL A 154 8.96 4.13 -11.44
C VAL A 154 9.71 4.44 -10.15
N HIS A 155 9.07 4.21 -9.01
CA HIS A 155 9.61 4.52 -7.70
C HIS A 155 9.11 3.54 -6.64
N THR A 156 9.71 3.64 -5.45
CA THR A 156 9.17 3.10 -4.19
C THR A 156 8.86 4.26 -3.27
N ASP A 157 7.88 4.08 -2.37
CA ASP A 157 7.57 5.07 -1.33
C ASP A 157 8.65 5.13 -0.23
N ALA A 158 9.58 4.16 -0.20
CA ALA A 158 10.65 4.07 0.79
C ALA A 158 12.00 4.51 0.19
N ASP A 159 12.30 5.80 0.30
CA ASP A 159 13.52 6.43 -0.22
C ASP A 159 14.71 6.41 0.76
N PHE A 160 14.74 5.43 1.66
CA PHE A 160 15.69 5.30 2.76
C PHE A 160 16.14 3.84 2.97
N ALA A 161 17.17 3.65 3.77
CA ALA A 161 17.65 2.31 4.14
C ALA A 161 16.58 1.54 4.93
N GLN A 162 16.18 0.39 4.42
CA GLN A 162 14.98 -0.31 4.86
C GLN A 162 15.27 -1.75 5.31
N PRO A 163 14.48 -2.30 6.24
CA PRO A 163 14.55 -3.72 6.58
C PRO A 163 14.33 -4.65 5.38
N SER A 164 14.98 -5.82 5.40
CA SER A 164 14.78 -6.88 4.41
C SER A 164 13.43 -7.59 4.55
N VAL A 165 12.86 -7.58 5.76
CA VAL A 165 11.51 -8.08 6.06
C VAL A 165 10.46 -6.99 5.82
N ALA A 166 9.21 -7.39 5.60
CA ALA A 166 8.09 -6.46 5.54
C ALA A 166 7.96 -5.71 6.87
N PHE A 167 8.00 -4.38 6.81
CA PHE A 167 7.90 -3.49 7.96
C PHE A 167 6.75 -2.48 7.81
N ALA A 168 6.24 -2.32 6.59
CA ALA A 168 5.12 -1.43 6.29
C ALA A 168 4.30 -1.98 5.11
N LEU A 169 2.98 -1.91 5.23
CA LEU A 169 2.03 -2.19 4.16
C LEU A 169 1.21 -0.95 3.85
N VAL A 170 1.06 -0.63 2.57
CA VAL A 170 0.15 0.41 2.08
C VAL A 170 -1.19 -0.23 1.75
N ILE A 171 -2.26 0.30 2.34
CA ILE A 171 -3.64 -0.05 2.04
C ILE A 171 -4.20 1.04 1.13
N ASN A 172 -4.35 0.72 -0.15
CA ASN A 172 -4.94 1.62 -1.13
C ASN A 172 -6.42 1.30 -1.35
N CYS A 173 -7.25 2.33 -1.32
CA CYS A 173 -8.69 2.23 -1.55
C CYS A 173 -9.10 3.26 -2.60
N GLY A 174 -9.47 2.79 -3.80
CA GLY A 174 -10.01 3.66 -4.85
C GLY A 174 -11.44 4.06 -4.50
N LEU A 175 -11.75 5.37 -4.55
CA LEU A 175 -13.12 5.84 -4.31
C LEU A 175 -14.05 5.64 -5.52
N VAL A 176 -13.46 5.29 -6.67
CA VAL A 176 -14.10 4.88 -7.91
C VAL A 176 -13.38 3.64 -8.44
N GLU A 177 -13.97 2.96 -9.42
CA GLU A 177 -13.25 1.92 -10.17
C GLU A 177 -11.98 2.52 -10.79
N MET A 178 -10.85 1.83 -10.66
CA MET A 178 -9.59 2.25 -11.26
C MET A 178 -9.32 1.42 -12.51
N THR A 179 -9.05 2.07 -13.63
CA THR A 179 -8.75 1.44 -14.91
C THR A 179 -7.50 2.07 -15.53
N PRO A 180 -6.83 1.41 -16.49
CA PRO A 180 -5.72 2.03 -17.21
C PRO A 180 -6.08 3.35 -17.92
N GLU A 181 -7.36 3.59 -18.21
CA GLU A 181 -7.84 4.83 -18.82
C GLU A 181 -7.87 6.00 -17.82
N ASN A 182 -8.35 5.75 -16.60
CA ASN A 182 -8.42 6.78 -15.55
C ASN A 182 -7.18 6.83 -14.64
N GLY A 183 -6.10 6.15 -15.04
CA GLY A 183 -4.79 6.22 -14.40
C GLY A 183 -4.64 5.26 -13.21
N SER A 184 -5.10 4.01 -13.33
CA SER A 184 -4.75 2.97 -12.36
C SER A 184 -3.23 2.82 -12.23
N THR A 185 -2.76 2.55 -11.01
CA THR A 185 -1.33 2.49 -10.71
C THR A 185 -0.65 1.39 -11.54
N GLU A 186 0.48 1.72 -12.16
CA GLU A 186 1.32 0.71 -12.80
C GLU A 186 2.10 -0.06 -11.72
N LEU A 187 2.05 -1.39 -11.78
CA LEU A 187 2.62 -2.28 -10.77
C LEU A 187 3.74 -3.14 -11.35
N TRP A 188 4.77 -3.38 -10.53
CA TRP A 188 5.90 -4.25 -10.85
C TRP A 188 5.99 -5.37 -9.81
N LEU A 189 5.26 -6.48 -10.03
CA LEU A 189 5.14 -7.57 -9.05
C LEU A 189 6.52 -8.09 -8.62
N GLY A 190 6.67 -8.46 -7.35
CA GLY A 190 7.85 -9.11 -6.81
C GLY A 190 9.07 -8.19 -6.59
N THR A 191 8.98 -6.91 -6.95
CA THR A 191 10.11 -5.97 -6.79
C THR A 191 10.37 -5.57 -5.34
N HIS A 192 9.40 -5.75 -4.43
CA HIS A 192 9.57 -5.57 -2.99
C HIS A 192 10.66 -6.48 -2.40
N ALA A 193 10.88 -7.66 -2.98
CA ALA A 193 11.95 -8.58 -2.57
C ALA A 193 13.34 -8.14 -3.05
N MET A 194 13.41 -7.20 -4.00
CA MET A 194 14.65 -6.65 -4.57
C MET A 194 15.00 -5.29 -3.96
N ALA A 195 14.26 -4.87 -2.94
CA ALA A 195 14.25 -3.49 -2.52
C ALA A 195 15.57 -3.11 -1.84
N ASN A 196 16.23 -2.11 -2.41
CA ASN A 196 17.56 -1.65 -2.02
C ASN A 196 17.64 -0.13 -2.24
N LEU A 197 18.27 0.59 -1.32
CA LEU A 197 18.48 2.03 -1.46
C LEU A 197 19.41 2.33 -2.65
N ASP A 198 20.42 1.50 -2.90
CA ASP A 198 21.35 1.69 -4.03
C ASP A 198 20.68 1.50 -5.40
N ALA A 199 19.48 0.91 -5.44
CA ALA A 199 18.69 0.78 -6.66
C ALA A 199 18.01 2.10 -7.08
N GLN A 200 18.09 3.13 -6.23
CA GLN A 200 17.35 4.37 -6.37
C GLN A 200 18.27 5.54 -6.78
N ASP A 201 17.67 6.52 -7.44
CA ASP A 201 18.24 7.83 -7.76
C ASP A 201 17.47 8.94 -7.00
N GLY A 202 18.15 10.08 -6.84
CA GLY A 202 17.64 11.22 -6.08
C GLY A 202 18.10 11.19 -4.62
N LEU A 203 18.35 12.37 -4.04
CA LEU A 203 18.67 12.46 -2.63
C LEU A 203 17.38 12.33 -1.81
N HIS A 204 17.46 11.63 -0.67
CA HIS A 204 16.35 11.58 0.29
C HIS A 204 15.89 13.01 0.62
N GLY A 205 14.59 13.25 0.56
CA GLY A 205 14.01 14.57 0.77
C GLY A 205 13.85 15.42 -0.50
N GLU A 206 14.35 15.00 -1.66
CA GLU A 206 14.00 15.61 -2.95
C GLU A 206 12.60 15.18 -3.41
N ARG A 207 11.83 16.04 -4.10
CA ARG A 207 10.50 15.68 -4.64
C ARG A 207 10.53 14.49 -5.61
N ALA A 208 11.72 14.16 -6.11
CA ALA A 208 11.97 13.06 -7.03
C ALA A 208 12.76 11.92 -6.38
N SER A 209 12.83 11.82 -5.04
CA SER A 209 13.46 10.71 -4.35
C SER A 209 12.68 9.39 -4.59
N GLY A 210 13.30 8.25 -4.29
CA GLY A 210 12.66 6.94 -4.45
C GLY A 210 12.67 6.38 -5.88
N ARG A 211 13.13 7.16 -6.87
CA ARG A 211 13.10 6.77 -8.30
C ARG A 211 14.02 5.60 -8.56
N ILE A 212 13.55 4.60 -9.30
CA ILE A 212 14.38 3.44 -9.65
C ILE A 212 15.26 3.77 -10.84
N LYS A 213 16.53 3.32 -10.77
CA LYS A 213 17.51 3.46 -11.85
C LYS A 213 17.04 2.80 -13.16
N PRO A 214 17.14 3.49 -14.32
CA PRO A 214 16.62 2.98 -15.60
C PRO A 214 17.11 1.59 -16.01
N GLU A 215 18.38 1.27 -15.77
CA GLU A 215 18.96 -0.03 -16.10
C GLU A 215 18.35 -1.19 -15.28
N LEU A 216 17.89 -0.92 -14.06
CA LEU A 216 17.22 -1.90 -13.22
C LEU A 216 15.77 -2.11 -13.66
N ILE A 217 15.11 -1.03 -14.08
CA ILE A 217 13.76 -1.08 -14.68
C ILE A 217 13.76 -1.97 -15.92
N GLU A 218 14.70 -1.76 -16.85
CA GLU A 218 14.78 -2.55 -18.08
C GLU A 218 15.19 -4.00 -17.80
N THR A 219 16.08 -4.24 -16.84
CA THR A 219 16.40 -5.59 -16.36
C THR A 219 15.14 -6.29 -15.83
N ARG A 220 14.36 -5.62 -14.97
CA ARG A 220 13.13 -6.19 -14.41
C ARG A 220 12.07 -6.45 -15.48
N ARG A 221 11.95 -5.55 -16.46
CA ARG A 221 10.97 -5.67 -17.56
C ARG A 221 11.12 -6.98 -18.33
N ASN A 222 12.35 -7.46 -18.49
CA ASN A 222 12.66 -8.73 -19.15
C ASN A 222 12.33 -9.98 -18.32
N ILE A 223 12.09 -9.83 -17.00
CA ILE A 223 11.75 -10.93 -16.08
C ILE A 223 10.26 -10.94 -15.78
N SER A 224 9.71 -9.78 -15.42
CA SER A 224 8.30 -9.57 -15.11
C SER A 224 7.95 -8.12 -15.48
N PRO A 225 7.33 -7.88 -16.64
CA PRO A 225 7.03 -6.53 -17.11
C PRO A 225 5.97 -5.85 -16.23
N PRO A 226 5.89 -4.51 -16.25
CA PRO A 226 4.83 -3.82 -15.55
C PRO A 226 3.47 -4.03 -16.22
N PHE A 227 2.41 -3.81 -15.46
CA PHE A 227 1.05 -3.73 -15.98
C PHE A 227 0.20 -2.76 -15.15
N GLN A 228 -0.92 -2.31 -15.71
CA GLN A 228 -1.93 -1.52 -15.01
C GLN A 228 -3.18 -2.41 -14.83
N PRO A 229 -3.56 -2.78 -13.59
CA PRO A 229 -4.77 -3.54 -13.35
C PRO A 229 -6.03 -2.69 -13.55
N CYS A 230 -7.17 -3.34 -13.81
CA CYS A 230 -8.46 -2.80 -13.45
C CYS A 230 -8.77 -3.24 -12.01
N VAL A 231 -9.15 -2.29 -11.15
CA VAL A 231 -9.45 -2.52 -9.73
C VAL A 231 -10.89 -2.10 -9.52
N PRO A 232 -11.83 -3.05 -9.30
CA PRO A 232 -13.23 -2.74 -9.09
C PRO A 232 -13.43 -1.79 -7.92
N LYS A 233 -14.46 -0.94 -8.00
CA LYS A 233 -14.92 -0.15 -6.86
C LYS A 233 -15.29 -1.08 -5.70
N GLY A 234 -15.02 -0.68 -4.46
CA GLY A 234 -15.22 -1.53 -3.28
C GLY A 234 -14.04 -2.45 -2.94
N SER A 235 -12.96 -2.42 -3.74
CA SER A 235 -11.75 -3.20 -3.51
C SER A 235 -10.69 -2.45 -2.69
N LEU A 236 -9.84 -3.22 -2.00
CA LEU A 236 -8.62 -2.76 -1.36
C LEU A 236 -7.41 -3.41 -2.01
N LEU A 237 -6.39 -2.62 -2.32
CA LEU A 237 -5.06 -3.13 -2.63
C LEU A 237 -4.19 -3.06 -1.38
N ILE A 238 -3.58 -4.17 -1.00
CA ILE A 238 -2.63 -4.23 0.11
C ILE A 238 -1.28 -4.52 -0.51
N ARG A 239 -0.32 -3.61 -0.38
CA ARG A 239 1.01 -3.75 -0.97
C ARG A 239 2.13 -3.48 0.02
N ASP A 240 3.26 -4.13 -0.18
CA ASP A 240 4.50 -3.80 0.51
C ASP A 240 4.92 -2.37 0.12
N LEU A 241 5.32 -1.54 1.11
CA LEU A 241 5.78 -0.16 0.88
C LEU A 241 6.91 -0.07 -0.15
N ARG A 242 7.67 -1.16 -0.25
CA ARG A 242 8.87 -1.28 -1.08
C ARG A 242 8.58 -1.66 -2.54
N LEU A 243 7.34 -2.02 -2.86
CA LEU A 243 6.95 -2.43 -4.20
C LEU A 243 7.14 -1.28 -5.19
N TRP A 244 7.83 -1.55 -6.31
CA TRP A 244 7.98 -0.56 -7.37
C TRP A 244 6.65 -0.31 -8.06
N HIS A 245 6.34 0.96 -8.28
CA HIS A 245 5.12 1.38 -8.92
C HIS A 245 5.29 2.74 -9.61
N ALA A 246 4.29 3.14 -10.39
CA ALA A 246 4.21 4.49 -10.94
C ALA A 246 2.77 4.96 -11.02
N GLY A 247 2.51 6.21 -10.63
CA GLY A 247 1.26 6.89 -10.94
C GLY A 247 1.15 7.13 -12.45
N MET A 248 0.03 6.70 -13.02
CA MET A 248 -0.25 6.78 -14.45
C MET A 248 -1.14 7.97 -14.79
N PRO A 249 -1.03 8.53 -16.01
CA PRO A 249 -1.88 9.64 -16.42
C PRO A 249 -3.36 9.24 -16.41
N ASN A 250 -4.21 10.07 -15.80
CA ASN A 250 -5.65 9.98 -15.97
C ASN A 250 -6.04 10.68 -17.28
N LYS A 251 -6.62 9.95 -18.22
CA LYS A 251 -7.00 10.48 -19.54
C LYS A 251 -8.45 10.99 -19.58
N THR A 252 -9.21 10.73 -18.53
CA THR A 252 -10.61 11.15 -18.40
C THR A 252 -10.73 12.58 -17.87
N ASP A 253 -11.93 13.16 -17.96
CA ASP A 253 -12.25 14.47 -17.39
C ASP A 253 -12.64 14.41 -15.89
N HIS A 254 -12.70 13.21 -15.31
CA HIS A 254 -13.12 13.00 -13.92
C HIS A 254 -11.91 12.69 -13.03
N PRO A 255 -11.68 13.45 -11.94
CA PRO A 255 -10.66 13.11 -10.97
C PRO A 255 -10.87 11.70 -10.42
N ARG A 256 -9.77 10.94 -10.33
CA ARG A 256 -9.74 9.62 -9.72
C ARG A 256 -9.10 9.79 -8.35
N VAL A 257 -9.84 9.55 -7.27
CA VAL A 257 -9.35 9.66 -5.88
C VAL A 257 -9.02 8.27 -5.34
N MET A 258 -7.92 8.14 -4.61
CA MET A 258 -7.49 6.88 -3.97
C MET A 258 -6.89 7.24 -2.63
N LEU A 259 -7.44 6.67 -1.57
CA LEU A 259 -6.88 6.78 -0.23
C LEU A 259 -5.66 5.88 -0.11
N ALA A 260 -4.72 6.29 0.74
CA ALA A 260 -3.52 5.56 1.08
C ALA A 260 -3.33 5.60 2.60
N GLN A 261 -3.42 4.43 3.23
CA GLN A 261 -3.11 4.23 4.64
C GLN A 261 -1.83 3.41 4.73
N ILE A 262 -0.94 3.69 5.69
CA ILE A 262 0.25 2.86 5.89
C ILE A 262 0.20 2.23 7.28
N HIS A 263 0.19 0.91 7.30
CA HIS A 263 0.33 0.11 8.51
C HIS A 263 1.80 -0.26 8.68
N PHE A 264 2.42 0.18 9.77
CA PHE A 264 3.77 -0.17 10.16
C PHE A 264 3.77 -1.31 11.16
N ALA A 265 4.79 -2.16 11.11
CA ALA A 265 4.97 -3.21 12.09
C ALA A 265 5.09 -2.64 13.51
N PRO A 266 4.59 -3.35 14.54
CA PRO A 266 4.62 -2.85 15.93
C PRO A 266 6.03 -2.49 16.40
N TRP A 267 7.02 -3.29 16.01
CA TRP A 267 8.44 -3.11 16.33
C TRP A 267 9.11 -1.98 15.54
N TYR A 268 8.52 -1.50 14.46
CA TYR A 268 9.10 -0.45 13.63
C TYR A 268 8.81 0.92 14.24
N MET A 269 9.83 1.65 14.69
CA MET A 269 9.67 2.86 15.52
C MET A 269 9.44 4.14 14.71
N ASN A 270 8.50 4.11 13.76
CA ASN A 270 8.04 5.33 13.08
C ASN A 270 7.37 6.29 14.07
N GLN A 271 7.66 7.59 13.94
CA GLN A 271 7.23 8.63 14.89
C GLN A 271 6.04 9.46 14.41
N MET A 272 5.59 9.26 13.17
CA MET A 272 4.50 10.07 12.64
C MET A 272 3.22 9.80 13.44
N ARG A 273 2.41 10.84 13.54
CA ARG A 273 1.13 10.83 14.24
C ARG A 273 0.11 11.44 13.32
N LEU A 274 -1.09 10.88 13.36
CA LEU A 274 -2.25 11.44 12.70
C LEU A 274 -2.84 12.55 13.58
N GLU A 275 -3.70 13.37 13.00
CA GLU A 275 -4.38 14.42 13.75
C GLU A 275 -5.87 14.36 13.42
N PHE A 276 -6.69 14.30 14.47
CA PHE A 276 -8.14 14.19 14.41
C PHE A 276 -8.81 15.21 15.34
N PRO A 277 -10.06 15.62 15.07
CA PRO A 277 -10.82 16.45 15.99
C PRO A 277 -11.07 15.69 17.29
N LYS A 278 -11.06 16.43 18.39
CA LYS A 278 -11.50 15.90 19.68
C LYS A 278 -12.93 15.35 19.59
N GLY A 279 -13.17 14.21 20.21
CA GLY A 279 -14.41 13.43 20.12
C GLY A 279 -14.33 12.24 19.15
N MET A 280 -13.29 12.14 18.33
CA MET A 280 -13.06 10.99 17.44
C MET A 280 -12.30 9.83 18.08
N GLU A 281 -11.89 9.93 19.35
CA GLU A 281 -11.14 8.90 20.08
C GLU A 281 -11.83 7.53 20.00
N GLY A 282 -13.15 7.51 20.19
CA GLY A 282 -13.95 6.28 20.18
C GLY A 282 -14.13 5.66 18.79
N ILE A 283 -14.27 6.48 17.74
CA ILE A 283 -14.52 5.98 16.38
C ILE A 283 -13.27 5.38 15.74
N ILE A 284 -12.09 5.94 16.04
CA ILE A 284 -10.81 5.49 15.50
C ILE A 284 -10.18 4.35 16.32
N HIS A 285 -10.64 4.12 17.54
CA HIS A 285 -10.15 3.03 18.37
C HIS A 285 -10.46 1.66 17.75
N HIS A 286 -9.45 0.79 17.72
CA HIS A 286 -9.56 -0.59 17.27
C HIS A 286 -8.62 -1.49 18.11
N PRO A 287 -9.04 -2.71 18.51
CA PRO A 287 -8.17 -3.61 19.27
C PRO A 287 -6.97 -4.12 18.45
N ASP A 288 -7.17 -4.37 17.16
CA ASP A 288 -6.16 -4.97 16.27
C ASP A 288 -5.34 -3.95 15.45
N LEU A 289 -5.46 -2.66 15.76
CA LEU A 289 -4.69 -1.58 15.12
C LEU A 289 -4.37 -0.52 16.17
N GLU A 290 -3.12 -0.10 16.25
CA GLU A 290 -2.75 1.11 16.97
C GLU A 290 -2.78 2.30 16.00
N LEU A 291 -3.32 3.42 16.44
CA LEU A 291 -3.49 4.60 15.61
C LEU A 291 -2.97 5.82 16.38
N PRO A 292 -1.64 6.07 16.36
CA PRO A 292 -1.05 7.18 17.08
C PRO A 292 -1.60 8.50 16.53
N ALA A 293 -2.41 9.18 17.34
CA ALA A 293 -3.12 10.38 16.93
C ALA A 293 -3.09 11.47 18.00
N ASP A 294 -2.99 12.72 17.53
CA ASP A 294 -3.21 13.93 18.33
C ASP A 294 -4.65 14.41 18.12
N PHE A 295 -5.35 14.67 19.24
CA PHE A 295 -6.74 15.12 19.23
C PHE A 295 -6.81 16.61 19.48
N VAL A 296 -7.23 17.37 18.48
CA VAL A 296 -7.18 18.83 18.49
C VAL A 296 -8.57 19.45 18.64
N GLU A 297 -8.62 20.58 19.34
CA GLU A 297 -9.82 21.39 19.48
C GLU A 297 -10.03 22.28 18.25
N GLY A 298 -11.29 22.41 17.80
CA GLY A 298 -11.64 23.29 16.67
C GLY A 298 -11.36 22.68 15.29
N PRO A 299 -11.51 23.50 14.21
CA PRO A 299 -11.38 23.01 12.84
C PRO A 299 -9.93 22.69 12.48
N ILE A 300 -9.73 21.54 11.84
CA ILE A 300 -8.44 21.12 11.30
C ILE A 300 -8.25 21.68 9.89
N ASN A 301 -7.12 22.34 9.64
CA ASN A 301 -6.72 22.75 8.29
C ASN A 301 -6.10 21.57 7.52
N TYR A 302 -6.91 20.56 7.21
CA TYR A 302 -6.41 19.32 6.61
C TYR A 302 -5.95 19.49 5.15
N LEU A 303 -6.45 20.51 4.44
CA LEU A 303 -5.99 20.85 3.08
C LEU A 303 -4.65 21.62 3.07
N GLY A 304 -4.28 22.26 4.17
CA GLY A 304 -3.01 22.99 4.31
C GLY A 304 -1.91 22.17 4.98
N ARG A 305 -2.07 20.84 5.07
CA ARG A 305 -1.07 19.96 5.69
C ARG A 305 0.20 19.86 4.87
N ALA A 306 1.26 19.45 5.57
CA ALA A 306 2.53 19.17 4.93
C ALA A 306 2.39 17.98 3.97
N PHE A 307 3.19 17.96 2.90
CA PHE A 307 3.06 16.98 1.81
C PHE A 307 4.42 16.52 1.31
N GLY A 308 4.44 15.45 0.52
CA GLY A 308 5.67 14.82 0.04
C GLY A 308 6.60 14.46 1.20
N ASN A 309 7.84 14.95 1.14
CA ASN A 309 8.90 14.58 2.07
C ASN A 309 8.80 15.21 3.47
N ALA A 310 7.71 15.93 3.76
CA ALA A 310 7.38 16.25 5.14
C ALA A 310 6.95 15.01 5.94
N TYR A 311 6.51 13.95 5.26
CA TYR A 311 6.27 12.65 5.86
C TYR A 311 7.58 11.87 5.92
N ASP A 312 8.00 11.50 7.14
CA ASP A 312 9.18 10.68 7.37
C ASP A 312 8.75 9.27 7.74
N PHE A 313 8.87 8.34 6.79
CA PHE A 313 8.54 6.92 6.99
C PHE A 313 9.65 6.14 7.68
N ARG A 314 10.78 6.77 8.02
CA ARG A 314 11.85 6.11 8.77
C ARG A 314 11.40 5.79 10.19
N GLN A 315 12.07 4.82 10.78
CA GLN A 315 12.09 4.64 12.22
C GLN A 315 13.18 5.55 12.83
N ILE A 316 13.04 5.87 14.12
CA ILE A 316 14.14 6.51 14.85
C ILE A 316 15.40 5.65 14.77
N GLN A 317 16.53 6.32 14.58
CA GLN A 317 17.83 5.67 14.72
C GLN A 317 17.97 5.27 16.18
N THR A 318 18.21 3.99 16.42
CA THR A 318 18.55 3.50 17.77
C THR A 318 19.94 2.93 17.75
N ASP A 319 20.65 3.10 18.86
CA ASP A 319 22.03 2.63 19.04
C ASP A 319 22.21 1.11 18.85
N GLN A 320 21.11 0.34 18.75
CA GLN A 320 21.11 -1.13 18.62
C GLN A 320 21.02 -1.66 17.19
N TRP A 321 20.64 -0.83 16.21
CA TRP A 321 20.50 -1.24 14.81
C TRP A 321 21.46 -0.42 13.94
N GLY A 322 22.76 -0.69 14.13
CA GLY A 322 23.81 -0.20 13.24
C GLY A 322 23.94 -1.12 12.02
N HIS A 323 23.63 -0.58 10.85
CA HIS A 323 24.22 -1.03 9.60
C HIS A 323 25.01 0.13 9.03
#